data_AF-A0A0K2TN45-F1
#
_entry.id   AF-A0A0K2TN45-F1
#
_cell.length_a   1.000
_cell.length_b   1.000
_cell.length_c   1.000
_cell.angle_alpha   90.00
_cell.angle_beta   90.00
_cell.angle_gamma   90.00
#
_symmetry.space_group_name_H-M   'P 1'
#
loop_
_entity.id
_entity.type
_entity.pdbx_description
1 polymer ?
#
loop_
_entity_poly.entity_id
_entity_poly.type
_entity_poly.pdbx_seq_one_letter_code
_entity_poly.pdbx_strand_id
1 'polypeptide(L)'
;MPGLSDPKIKEGFISNGEMMRTKYLIVMVGLPARGKTYISSKLCRYLNWIGVEAKVFNVGQYRRKATDQYRNSDFFSPTNEAAMTMRENVAKGALRDALRWLYSLGDAVIFDATNSTVERRKWVYEMAMSYSLDDSDNEIKVIFLESVCNDPKVIDSTVREVKVNGLDYVGVDMAEAQRDFSKRIQHYEKTYVKVGSVPEEAHYSYTKIIDAGEEFILHRNEGYLHARIAYWLMNTHIQPRSIYLTRHGESEYNVLGRIGGDSELTSNGRQYARLLADYFKKNVKNDKSSPKVLTSMLKRSLHTAAKMNLSPHTHRKWKLLNEIDAGICEELTYEQILQQFPEVYRARRNDKLGFRYPGGESYRDVITRLEPVIMELERSNDVLVVSHQAVIRCILAYFTDGRIADMPFIEIPLHTLIKLTPSAQGCDVSYISFDVPAVNTHHDSRKKLVCVSSLTGVDPSLNKDIPPIDYLGVPQIVVTPATPDKRCFADHIPKCRDRSTPFETNGSNGELIINGIVDGTPPKRNIV
;
A
#
# COMPACT_ATOMS: atom_id res chain seq x y z
N MET A 1 -10.46 -47.46 7.67
CA MET A 1 -8.99 -47.48 7.87
C MET A 1 -8.49 -48.89 7.56
N PRO A 2 -7.25 -49.10 7.08
CA PRO A 2 -6.08 -48.19 6.96
C PRO A 2 -5.75 -47.87 5.48
N GLY A 3 -4.93 -46.89 5.10
CA GLY A 3 -4.10 -45.96 5.83
C GLY A 3 -4.04 -44.61 5.09
N LEU A 4 -4.17 -43.54 5.85
CA LEU A 4 -3.85 -42.18 5.45
C LEU A 4 -2.33 -42.05 5.42
N SER A 5 -1.74 -42.10 4.24
CA SER A 5 -0.36 -41.65 4.02
C SER A 5 -0.35 -40.12 3.91
N ASP A 6 0.16 -39.49 4.96
CA ASP A 6 0.45 -38.08 5.16
C ASP A 6 1.25 -37.47 3.98
N PRO A 7 0.73 -36.47 3.22
CA PRO A 7 1.54 -35.73 2.27
C PRO A 7 2.29 -34.60 3.01
N LYS A 8 3.26 -34.97 3.85
CA LYS A 8 4.32 -34.06 4.29
C LYS A 8 5.38 -33.97 3.19
N ILE A 9 5.06 -33.23 2.14
CA ILE A 9 6.08 -32.46 1.42
C ILE A 9 5.78 -31.00 1.75
N LYS A 10 6.19 -30.62 2.96
CA LYS A 10 6.30 -29.22 3.36
C LYS A 10 7.65 -28.73 2.90
N GLU A 11 7.68 -27.86 1.91
CA GLU A 11 8.72 -26.84 1.88
C GLU A 11 8.53 -25.97 3.13
N GLY A 12 9.43 -26.15 4.12
CA GLY A 12 9.83 -25.08 5.03
C GLY A 12 8.95 -24.69 6.22
N PHE A 13 7.97 -25.49 6.69
CA PHE A 13 7.21 -25.12 7.91
C PHE A 13 7.19 -26.21 9.00
N ILE A 14 8.06 -26.02 10.00
CA ILE A 14 8.11 -26.76 11.26
C ILE A 14 6.86 -26.45 12.10
N SER A 15 6.31 -27.49 12.73
CA SER A 15 5.21 -27.42 13.71
C SER A 15 5.69 -26.91 15.07
N ASN A 16 4.91 -26.03 15.70
CA ASN A 16 5.02 -25.60 17.11
C ASN A 16 6.45 -25.33 17.61
N GLY A 17 6.98 -24.15 17.27
CA GLY A 17 8.23 -23.59 17.77
C GLY A 17 8.45 -22.26 17.06
N GLU A 18 8.78 -21.20 17.78
CA GLU A 18 8.97 -19.84 17.27
C GLU A 18 9.87 -19.84 16.02
N MET A 19 9.31 -19.39 14.90
CA MET A 19 10.04 -19.26 13.65
C MET A 19 10.87 -17.99 13.76
N MET A 20 12.21 -18.10 13.75
CA MET A 20 13.10 -16.94 13.64
C MET A 20 12.62 -16.05 12.49
N ARG A 21 12.07 -14.87 12.81
CA ARG A 21 11.65 -13.91 11.80
C ARG A 21 12.82 -12.96 11.57
N THR A 22 13.60 -13.23 10.52
CA THR A 22 14.56 -12.25 10.02
C THR A 22 13.85 -10.92 9.77
N LYS A 23 14.32 -9.86 10.41
CA LYS A 23 13.77 -8.51 10.29
C LYS A 23 14.61 -7.71 9.29
N TYR A 24 14.00 -6.81 8.55
CA TYR A 24 14.71 -6.04 7.51
C TYR A 24 14.65 -4.54 7.78
N LEU A 25 15.82 -3.89 7.87
CA LEU A 25 15.96 -2.44 7.82
C LEU A 25 16.43 -2.02 6.43
N ILE A 26 15.52 -1.47 5.65
CA ILE A 26 15.76 -0.98 4.30
C ILE A 26 16.06 0.52 4.38
N VAL A 27 17.29 0.92 4.09
CA VAL A 27 17.79 2.29 4.25
C VAL A 27 17.87 2.97 2.89
N MET A 28 17.04 3.97 2.65
CA MET A 28 17.09 4.73 1.41
C MET A 28 18.32 5.64 1.38
N VAL A 29 19.02 5.72 0.24
CA VAL A 29 20.20 6.57 0.04
C VAL A 29 20.07 7.36 -1.26
N GLY A 30 20.53 8.61 -1.25
CA GLY A 30 20.65 9.44 -2.45
C GLY A 30 20.24 10.89 -2.24
N LEU A 31 20.53 11.73 -3.23
CA LEU A 31 20.26 13.16 -3.21
C LEU A 31 18.74 13.48 -3.18
N PRO A 32 18.32 14.68 -2.75
CA PRO A 32 16.93 15.12 -2.88
C PRO A 32 16.41 15.03 -4.32
N ALA A 33 15.09 14.84 -4.48
CA ALA A 33 14.42 14.66 -5.78
C ALA A 33 14.95 13.51 -6.67
N ARG A 34 15.53 12.47 -6.07
CA ARG A 34 15.93 11.22 -6.76
C ARG A 34 14.96 10.07 -6.48
N GLY A 35 13.65 10.30 -6.55
CA GLY A 35 12.64 9.22 -6.44
C GLY A 35 12.52 8.44 -5.11
N LYS A 36 13.37 8.68 -4.09
CA LYS A 36 13.39 7.87 -2.84
C LYS A 36 12.03 7.69 -2.16
N THR A 37 11.29 8.77 -1.93
CA THR A 37 9.98 8.70 -1.26
C THR A 37 8.95 7.95 -2.11
N TYR A 38 9.03 8.07 -3.44
CA TYR A 38 8.20 7.31 -4.36
C TYR A 38 8.52 5.81 -4.27
N ILE A 39 9.80 5.45 -4.39
CA ILE A 39 10.27 4.06 -4.25
C ILE A 39 9.86 3.50 -2.88
N SER A 40 10.05 4.26 -1.80
CA SER A 40 9.72 3.84 -0.43
C SER A 40 8.25 3.50 -0.27
N SER A 41 7.36 4.39 -0.72
CA SER A 41 5.91 4.21 -0.58
C SER A 41 5.42 3.02 -1.40
N LYS A 42 5.91 2.92 -2.64
CA LYS A 42 5.51 1.86 -3.56
C LYS A 42 6.09 0.50 -3.17
N LEU A 43 7.32 0.47 -2.66
CA LEU A 43 7.95 -0.73 -2.11
C LEU A 43 7.22 -1.20 -0.86
N CYS A 44 6.85 -0.28 0.05
CA CYS A 44 6.05 -0.59 1.23
C CYS A 44 4.74 -1.27 0.84
N ARG A 45 4.06 -0.74 -0.18
CA ARG A 45 2.82 -1.30 -0.70
C ARG A 45 3.01 -2.70 -1.29
N TYR A 46 4.07 -2.89 -2.08
CA TYR A 46 4.43 -4.20 -2.62
C TYR A 46 4.70 -5.22 -1.51
N LEU A 47 5.56 -4.88 -0.54
CA LEU A 47 5.90 -5.74 0.59
C LEU A 47 4.67 -6.14 1.39
N ASN A 48 3.82 -5.19 1.75
CA ASN A 48 2.58 -5.50 2.44
C ASN A 48 1.71 -6.43 1.58
N TRP A 49 1.51 -6.12 0.30
CA TRP A 49 0.67 -6.91 -0.61
C TRP A 49 1.08 -8.37 -0.69
N ILE A 50 2.39 -8.67 -0.70
CA ILE A 50 2.91 -10.05 -0.67
C ILE A 50 2.90 -10.70 0.73
N GLY A 51 2.42 -9.98 1.75
CA GLY A 51 2.28 -10.48 3.13
C GLY A 51 3.46 -10.18 4.06
N VAL A 52 4.38 -9.28 3.69
CA VAL A 52 5.48 -8.80 4.56
C VAL A 52 5.01 -7.52 5.27
N GLU A 53 4.89 -7.55 6.60
CA GLU A 53 4.43 -6.39 7.36
C GLU A 53 5.47 -5.27 7.33
N ALA A 54 5.21 -4.26 6.49
CA ALA A 54 6.17 -3.21 6.18
C ALA A 54 5.67 -1.80 6.49
N LYS A 55 6.58 -0.91 6.92
CA LYS A 55 6.26 0.50 7.21
C LYS A 55 7.37 1.47 6.84
N VAL A 56 6.99 2.64 6.31
CA VAL A 56 7.90 3.74 5.98
C VAL A 56 8.07 4.69 7.17
N PHE A 57 9.31 5.05 7.47
CA PHE A 57 9.68 6.10 8.42
C PHE A 57 10.40 7.23 7.66
N ASN A 58 9.66 8.29 7.33
CA ASN A 58 10.17 9.42 6.55
C ASN A 58 10.74 10.52 7.46
N VAL A 59 12.05 10.70 7.48
CA VAL A 59 12.73 11.69 8.35
C VAL A 59 12.27 13.13 8.05
N GLY A 60 11.88 13.43 6.81
CA GLY A 60 11.34 14.73 6.44
C GLY A 60 10.02 15.08 7.14
N GLN A 61 9.17 14.08 7.42
CA GLN A 61 7.94 14.24 8.22
C GLN A 61 8.25 14.47 9.69
N TYR A 62 9.20 13.71 10.26
CA TYR A 62 9.64 13.92 11.64
C TYR A 62 10.22 15.33 11.84
N ARG A 63 11.04 15.81 10.90
CA ARG A 63 11.58 17.17 10.93
C ARG A 63 10.45 18.21 10.92
N ARG A 64 9.45 18.09 10.04
CA ARG A 64 8.33 19.04 9.98
C ARG A 64 7.52 19.10 11.27
N LYS A 65 7.43 17.99 12.01
CA LYS A 65 6.76 17.96 13.32
C LYS A 65 7.63 18.55 14.44
N ALA A 66 8.95 18.43 14.32
CA ALA A 66 9.89 18.87 15.34
C ALA A 66 10.21 20.37 15.27
N THR A 67 10.00 21.01 14.13
CA THR A 67 10.38 22.42 13.95
C THR A 67 9.69 23.10 12.76
N ASP A 68 9.30 24.35 12.97
CA ASP A 68 8.86 25.28 11.91
C ASP A 68 10.00 26.20 11.43
N GLN A 69 11.24 25.96 11.89
CA GLN A 69 12.40 26.80 11.55
C GLN A 69 12.88 26.66 10.11
N TYR A 70 12.30 25.75 9.33
CA TYR A 70 12.60 25.64 7.91
C TYR A 70 12.04 26.87 7.17
N ARG A 71 12.93 27.78 6.78
CA ARG A 71 12.57 28.96 5.96
C ARG A 71 13.05 28.85 4.52
N ASN A 72 14.25 28.30 4.32
CA ASN A 72 14.91 28.20 3.03
C ASN A 72 15.99 27.08 3.03
N SER A 73 16.68 26.94 1.91
CA SER A 73 17.73 25.94 1.69
C SER A 73 18.93 26.02 2.64
N ASP A 74 19.20 27.17 3.25
CA ASP A 74 20.35 27.37 4.14
C ASP A 74 20.27 26.51 5.41
N PHE A 75 19.05 26.11 5.78
CA PHE A 75 18.80 25.08 6.79
C PHE A 75 19.53 23.76 6.50
N PHE A 76 19.76 23.44 5.23
CA PHE A 76 20.44 22.23 4.79
C PHE A 76 21.93 22.42 4.55
N SER A 77 22.47 23.64 4.71
CA SER A 77 23.89 23.91 4.52
C SER A 77 24.77 23.06 5.45
N PRO A 78 25.90 22.52 4.96
CA PRO A 78 26.86 21.81 5.82
C PRO A 78 27.59 22.74 6.80
N THR A 79 27.53 24.06 6.61
CA THR A 79 28.12 25.03 7.53
C THR A 79 27.17 25.47 8.66
N ASN A 80 25.92 24.99 8.66
CA ASN A 80 24.92 25.34 9.66
C ASN A 80 24.88 24.27 10.77
N GLU A 81 25.77 24.38 11.75
CA GLU A 81 25.93 23.40 12.83
C GLU A 81 24.66 23.17 13.66
N ALA A 82 23.91 24.23 13.96
CA ALA A 82 22.67 24.14 14.71
C ALA A 82 21.61 23.32 13.94
N ALA A 83 21.42 23.61 12.65
CA ALA A 83 20.49 22.86 11.82
C ALA A 83 20.96 21.43 11.53
N MET A 84 22.27 21.19 11.41
CA MET A 84 22.83 19.84 11.31
C MET A 84 22.53 19.01 12.56
N THR A 85 22.84 19.55 13.74
CA THR A 85 22.59 18.89 15.04
C THR A 85 21.12 18.55 15.21
N MET A 86 20.23 19.48 14.86
CA MET A 86 18.79 19.24 14.93
C MET A 86 18.34 18.16 13.93
N ARG A 87 18.77 18.22 12.66
CA ARG A 87 18.46 17.16 11.67
C ARG A 87 18.98 15.79 12.09
N GLU A 88 20.12 15.75 12.75
CA GLU A 88 20.69 14.52 13.30
C GLU A 88 19.86 13.96 14.45
N ASN A 89 19.45 14.80 15.40
CA ASN A 89 18.57 14.40 16.50
C ASN A 89 17.21 13.89 16.00
N VAL A 90 16.63 14.54 14.98
CA VAL A 90 15.41 14.09 14.33
C VAL A 90 15.60 12.73 13.66
N ALA A 91 16.70 12.53 12.93
CA ALA A 91 17.01 11.24 12.31
C ALA A 91 17.22 10.13 13.35
N LYS A 92 17.88 10.44 14.47
CA LYS A 92 18.05 9.55 15.63
C LYS A 92 16.71 9.13 16.24
N GLY A 93 15.80 10.09 16.46
CA GLY A 93 14.44 9.80 16.93
C GLY A 93 13.68 8.89 15.97
N ALA A 94 13.66 9.24 14.69
CA ALA A 94 12.96 8.47 13.66
C ALA A 94 13.49 7.04 13.53
N LEU A 95 14.81 6.82 13.59
CA LEU A 95 15.39 5.48 13.51
C LEU A 95 15.03 4.63 14.74
N ARG A 96 15.07 5.23 15.94
CA ARG A 96 14.66 4.52 17.17
C ARG A 96 13.21 4.07 17.11
N ASP A 97 12.31 4.95 16.66
CA ASP A 97 10.90 4.60 16.49
C ASP A 97 10.71 3.51 15.43
N ALA A 98 11.52 3.55 14.37
CA ALA A 98 11.52 2.55 13.31
C ALA A 98 11.98 1.17 13.83
N LEU A 99 13.11 1.11 14.55
CA LEU A 99 13.62 -0.13 15.13
C LEU A 99 12.69 -0.70 16.21
N ARG A 100 12.09 0.14 17.06
CA ARG A 100 11.07 -0.31 18.03
C ARG A 100 9.85 -0.91 17.36
N TRP A 101 9.37 -0.30 16.27
CA TRP A 101 8.24 -0.84 15.50
C TRP A 101 8.62 -2.16 14.80
N LEU A 102 9.82 -2.23 14.22
CA LEU A 102 10.35 -3.44 13.58
C LEU A 102 10.46 -4.59 14.59
N TYR A 103 10.94 -4.31 15.81
CA TYR A 103 11.08 -5.33 16.84
C TYR A 103 9.72 -5.86 17.33
N SER A 104 8.74 -4.96 17.54
CA SER A 104 7.44 -5.32 18.12
C SER A 104 6.46 -6.00 17.17
N LEU A 105 6.28 -5.46 15.95
CA LEU A 105 5.17 -5.86 15.07
C LEU A 105 5.64 -6.17 13.65
N GLY A 106 6.68 -5.48 13.16
CA GLY A 106 7.02 -5.50 11.74
C GLY A 106 7.96 -6.63 11.30
N ASP A 107 7.92 -6.91 10.00
CA ASP A 107 8.90 -7.73 9.30
C ASP A 107 9.93 -6.87 8.54
N ALA A 108 9.53 -5.68 8.06
CA ALA A 108 10.41 -4.77 7.32
C ALA A 108 10.14 -3.27 7.59
N VAL A 109 11.19 -2.49 7.77
CA VAL A 109 11.14 -1.04 7.86
C VAL A 109 11.82 -0.42 6.66
N ILE A 110 11.22 0.63 6.11
CA ILE A 110 11.85 1.48 5.10
C ILE A 110 12.17 2.84 5.73
N PHE A 111 13.45 3.09 5.97
CA PHE A 111 13.96 4.33 6.54
C PHE A 111 14.25 5.34 5.41
N ASP A 112 13.29 6.24 5.14
CA ASP A 112 13.35 7.21 4.04
C ASP A 112 14.02 8.53 4.49
N ALA A 113 15.30 8.65 4.16
CA ALA A 113 16.11 9.85 4.31
C ALA A 113 17.15 9.95 3.19
N THR A 114 18.00 11.00 3.19
CA THR A 114 19.08 11.11 2.20
C THR A 114 20.22 10.15 2.46
N ASN A 115 20.57 9.92 3.73
CA ASN A 115 21.65 9.03 4.18
C ASN A 115 22.93 9.14 3.32
N SER A 116 23.27 10.38 2.96
CA SER A 116 24.21 10.71 1.89
C SER A 116 25.68 10.65 2.30
N THR A 117 25.99 10.54 3.59
CA THR A 117 27.36 10.49 4.11
C THR A 117 27.69 9.11 4.69
N VAL A 118 28.98 8.76 4.71
CA VAL A 118 29.47 7.47 5.24
C VAL A 118 29.17 7.36 6.74
N GLU A 119 29.40 8.43 7.50
CA GLU A 119 29.20 8.48 8.95
C GLU A 119 27.73 8.22 9.32
N ARG A 120 26.80 8.78 8.52
CA ARG A 120 25.36 8.56 8.72
C ARG A 120 25.00 7.10 8.49
N ARG A 121 25.50 6.47 7.42
CA ARG A 121 25.19 5.07 7.11
C ARG A 121 25.81 4.11 8.12
N LYS A 122 27.05 4.38 8.53
CA LYS A 122 27.73 3.67 9.62
C LYS A 122 26.91 3.70 10.91
N TRP A 123 26.47 4.88 11.33
CA TRP A 123 25.63 5.03 12.52
C TRP A 123 24.30 4.28 12.41
N VAL A 124 23.61 4.34 11.25
CA VAL A 124 22.36 3.57 11.04
C VAL A 124 22.62 2.07 11.17
N TYR A 125 23.68 1.57 10.54
CA TYR A 125 24.06 0.17 10.58
C TYR A 125 24.39 -0.30 12.00
N GLU A 126 25.27 0.42 12.71
CA GLU A 126 25.66 0.10 14.09
C GLU A 126 24.46 0.11 15.04
N MET A 127 23.54 1.08 14.89
CA MET A 127 22.30 1.13 15.66
C MET A 127 21.39 -0.06 15.37
N ALA A 128 21.30 -0.52 14.11
CA ALA A 128 20.52 -1.71 13.79
C ALA A 128 21.17 -2.97 14.40
N MET A 129 22.49 -3.11 14.29
CA MET A 129 23.23 -4.24 14.87
C MET A 129 23.12 -4.29 16.38
N SER A 130 23.08 -3.15 17.08
CA SER A 130 22.90 -3.15 18.54
C SER A 130 21.53 -3.69 18.97
N TYR A 131 20.52 -3.64 18.11
CA TYR A 131 19.20 -4.26 18.37
C TYR A 131 19.17 -5.76 18.00
N SER A 132 20.12 -6.24 17.17
CA SER A 132 20.26 -7.66 16.82
C SER A 132 20.99 -8.48 17.90
N LEU A 133 21.73 -7.84 18.81
CA LEU A 133 22.60 -8.52 19.78
C LEU A 133 21.89 -8.93 21.08
N ASP A 134 20.69 -8.42 21.34
CA ASP A 134 19.98 -8.65 22.61
C ASP A 134 19.10 -9.91 22.61
N ASP A 135 18.91 -10.57 21.45
CA ASP A 135 17.99 -11.70 21.31
C ASP A 135 18.41 -12.60 20.13
N SER A 136 18.77 -13.86 20.39
CA SER A 136 19.29 -14.79 19.37
C SER A 136 18.29 -15.13 18.27
N ASP A 137 17.01 -14.79 18.47
CA ASP A 137 15.92 -15.15 17.58
C ASP A 137 15.51 -14.03 16.61
N ASN A 138 16.15 -12.86 16.67
CA ASN A 138 15.74 -11.64 15.95
C ASN A 138 16.88 -10.93 15.19
N GLU A 139 17.51 -11.63 14.24
CA GLU A 139 18.49 -11.04 13.31
C GLU A 139 17.87 -9.91 12.46
N ILE A 140 18.43 -8.68 12.57
CA ILE A 140 18.11 -7.56 11.67
C ILE A 140 19.10 -7.51 10.51
N LYS A 141 18.59 -7.63 9.27
CA LYS A 141 19.36 -7.43 8.04
C LYS A 141 19.23 -5.99 7.55
N VAL A 142 20.35 -5.37 7.20
CA VAL A 142 20.38 -3.96 6.75
C VAL A 142 20.67 -3.91 5.26
N ILE A 143 19.70 -3.40 4.50
CA ILE A 143 19.79 -3.27 3.04
C ILE A 143 19.79 -1.79 2.68
N PHE A 144 20.84 -1.31 2.03
CA PHE A 144 20.86 0.06 1.49
C PHE A 144 20.27 0.08 0.07
N LEU A 145 19.26 0.92 -0.16
CA LEU A 145 18.68 1.16 -1.48
C LEU A 145 19.07 2.57 -1.96
N GLU A 146 20.04 2.64 -2.86
CA GLU A 146 20.53 3.90 -3.39
C GLU A 146 19.85 4.26 -4.71
N SER A 147 19.24 5.44 -4.80
CA SER A 147 18.76 5.99 -6.07
C SER A 147 19.68 7.10 -6.54
N VAL A 148 20.35 6.83 -7.67
CA VAL A 148 21.22 7.76 -8.39
C VAL A 148 20.51 8.15 -9.67
N CYS A 149 20.32 9.43 -9.92
CA CYS A 149 19.80 9.91 -11.20
C CYS A 149 20.46 11.25 -11.51
N ASN A 150 21.06 11.34 -12.68
CA ASN A 150 21.73 12.54 -13.16
C ASN A 150 20.97 13.23 -14.30
N ASP A 151 19.90 12.61 -14.82
CA ASP A 151 19.07 13.20 -15.88
C ASP A 151 18.33 14.46 -15.37
N PRO A 152 18.67 15.66 -15.88
CA PRO A 152 18.02 16.90 -15.49
C PRO A 152 16.51 16.89 -15.72
N LYS A 153 16.01 16.17 -16.74
CA LYS A 153 14.58 16.12 -17.05
C LYS A 153 13.78 15.38 -15.97
N VAL A 154 14.32 14.27 -15.48
CA VAL A 154 13.70 13.48 -14.40
C VAL A 154 13.75 14.23 -13.08
N ILE A 155 14.84 14.95 -12.84
CA ILE A 155 14.99 15.80 -11.64
C ILE A 155 13.97 16.94 -11.70
N ASP A 156 13.90 17.67 -12.81
CA ASP A 156 12.99 18.80 -12.98
C ASP A 156 11.51 18.39 -12.87
N SER A 157 11.12 17.27 -13.48
CA SER A 157 9.74 16.76 -13.35
C SER A 157 9.43 16.40 -11.89
N THR A 158 10.33 15.70 -11.21
CA THR A 158 10.16 15.34 -9.79
C THR A 158 10.06 16.57 -8.89
N VAL A 159 10.88 17.60 -9.15
CA VAL A 159 10.85 18.85 -8.39
C VAL A 159 9.52 19.56 -8.60
N ARG A 160 9.08 19.72 -9.85
CA ARG A 160 7.83 20.40 -10.22
C ARG A 160 6.58 19.68 -9.72
N GLU A 161 6.51 18.37 -9.88
CA GLU A 161 5.30 17.61 -9.57
C GLU A 161 5.14 17.38 -8.06
N VAL A 162 6.24 17.08 -7.35
CA VAL A 162 6.17 16.53 -5.99
C VAL A 162 6.74 17.46 -4.93
N LYS A 163 7.80 18.23 -5.24
CA LYS A 163 8.56 18.94 -4.20
C LYS A 163 8.15 20.39 -4.02
N VAL A 164 7.94 21.14 -5.09
CA VAL A 164 7.46 22.53 -5.00
C VAL A 164 5.98 22.62 -4.61
N ASN A 165 5.20 21.59 -4.91
CA ASN A 165 3.83 21.42 -4.38
C ASN A 165 3.81 20.79 -2.97
N GLY A 166 4.98 20.54 -2.39
CA GLY A 166 5.11 19.89 -1.09
C GLY A 166 4.86 20.85 0.09
N LEU A 167 4.65 20.28 1.27
CA LEU A 167 4.42 21.03 2.51
C LEU A 167 5.55 22.01 2.88
N ASP A 168 6.75 21.82 2.34
CA ASP A 168 7.90 22.68 2.59
C ASP A 168 7.78 24.05 1.86
N TYR A 169 6.88 24.22 0.87
CA TYR A 169 6.77 25.41 0.01
C TYR A 169 5.35 25.98 -0.10
N VAL A 170 4.48 25.70 0.88
CA VAL A 170 3.10 26.22 0.89
C VAL A 170 3.13 27.76 0.86
N GLY A 171 2.48 28.35 -0.16
CA GLY A 171 2.38 29.80 -0.32
C GLY A 171 3.64 30.47 -0.92
N VAL A 172 4.66 29.70 -1.30
CA VAL A 172 5.86 30.21 -2.00
C VAL A 172 5.61 30.20 -3.51
N ASP A 173 6.12 31.21 -4.22
CA ASP A 173 6.07 31.22 -5.69
C ASP A 173 6.81 30.01 -6.29
N MET A 174 6.28 29.47 -7.39
CA MET A 174 6.83 28.25 -8.00
C MET A 174 8.26 28.41 -8.49
N ALA A 175 8.62 29.57 -9.06
CA ALA A 175 9.97 29.82 -9.53
C ALA A 175 10.93 30.01 -8.35
N GLU A 176 10.48 30.65 -7.27
CA GLU A 176 11.24 30.76 -6.02
C GLU A 176 11.47 29.40 -5.35
N ALA A 177 10.42 28.59 -5.20
CA ALA A 177 10.50 27.24 -4.65
C ALA A 177 11.46 26.36 -5.45
N GLN A 178 11.44 26.45 -6.79
CA GLN A 178 12.37 25.71 -7.64
C GLN A 178 13.82 26.15 -7.40
N ARG A 179 14.10 27.46 -7.33
CA ARG A 179 15.46 27.99 -7.04
C ARG A 179 15.96 27.56 -5.67
N ASP A 180 15.14 27.66 -4.63
CA ASP A 180 15.47 27.24 -3.28
C ASP A 180 15.76 25.73 -3.23
N PHE A 181 14.93 24.92 -3.88
CA PHE A 181 15.13 23.48 -3.91
C PHE A 181 16.40 23.08 -4.68
N SER A 182 16.76 23.78 -5.75
CA SER A 182 18.03 23.57 -6.46
C SER A 182 19.23 23.87 -5.55
N LYS A 183 19.21 24.96 -4.77
CA LYS A 183 20.26 25.26 -3.78
C LYS A 183 20.34 24.16 -2.71
N ARG A 184 19.19 23.67 -2.26
CA ARG A 184 19.13 22.53 -1.32
C ARG A 184 19.84 21.29 -1.87
N ILE A 185 19.65 20.95 -3.16
CA ILE A 185 20.38 19.84 -3.79
C ILE A 185 21.89 20.09 -3.74
N GLN A 186 22.35 21.30 -4.12
CA GLN A 186 23.77 21.68 -4.11
C GLN A 186 24.42 21.54 -2.73
N HIS A 187 23.69 21.85 -1.65
CA HIS A 187 24.21 21.63 -0.29
C HIS A 187 24.48 20.15 0.00
N TYR A 188 23.63 19.24 -0.47
CA TYR A 188 23.82 17.80 -0.30
C TYR A 188 24.94 17.25 -1.19
N GLU A 189 25.06 17.75 -2.42
CA GLU A 189 26.11 17.33 -3.38
C GLU A 189 27.52 17.51 -2.81
N LYS A 190 27.77 18.57 -2.02
CA LYS A 190 29.07 18.84 -1.39
C LYS A 190 29.57 17.74 -0.45
N THR A 191 28.67 16.91 0.07
CA THR A 191 28.99 15.88 1.09
C THR A 191 28.54 14.48 0.68
N TYR A 192 28.01 14.33 -0.53
CA TYR A 192 27.42 13.07 -0.97
C TYR A 192 28.50 12.06 -1.36
N VAL A 193 28.44 10.89 -0.71
CA VAL A 193 29.29 9.73 -0.98
C VAL A 193 28.39 8.55 -1.32
N LYS A 194 28.62 7.94 -2.49
CA LYS A 194 27.84 6.78 -2.95
C LYS A 194 28.06 5.58 -2.02
N VAL A 195 27.04 4.72 -1.86
CA VAL A 195 27.17 3.51 -1.01
C VAL A 195 28.23 2.57 -1.60
N GLY A 196 29.07 1.96 -0.77
CA GLY A 196 30.08 0.99 -1.24
C GLY A 196 31.23 1.62 -2.03
N SER A 197 31.40 2.94 -1.96
CA SER A 197 32.54 3.63 -2.59
C SER A 197 33.79 3.72 -1.69
N VAL A 198 33.66 3.30 -0.43
CA VAL A 198 34.75 3.28 0.56
C VAL A 198 34.94 1.87 1.13
N PRO A 199 36.17 1.45 1.48
CA PRO A 199 36.44 0.09 1.96
C PRO A 199 35.66 -0.32 3.21
N GLU A 200 35.34 0.64 4.08
CA GLU A 200 34.59 0.42 5.31
C GLU A 200 33.17 -0.12 5.03
N GLU A 201 32.61 0.13 3.85
CA GLU A 201 31.26 -0.30 3.45
C GLU A 201 31.27 -1.62 2.66
N ALA A 202 32.41 -2.29 2.50
CA ALA A 202 32.53 -3.55 1.74
C ALA A 202 31.69 -4.71 2.30
N HIS A 203 31.26 -4.60 3.55
CA HIS A 203 30.38 -5.58 4.20
C HIS A 203 28.88 -5.27 4.03
N TYR A 204 28.52 -4.09 3.51
CA TYR A 204 27.12 -3.71 3.33
C TYR A 204 26.46 -4.42 2.15
N SER A 205 25.19 -4.77 2.38
CA SER A 205 24.27 -5.23 1.36
C SER A 205 23.54 -4.05 0.75
N TYR A 206 23.61 -3.90 -0.58
CA TYR A 206 22.96 -2.78 -1.24
C TYR A 206 22.46 -3.09 -2.64
N THR A 207 21.42 -2.36 -3.04
CA THR A 207 20.97 -2.27 -4.43
C THR A 207 21.01 -0.81 -4.86
N LYS A 208 21.66 -0.52 -5.99
CA LYS A 208 21.67 0.80 -6.62
C LYS A 208 20.76 0.80 -7.84
N ILE A 209 20.00 1.88 -7.99
CA ILE A 209 19.15 2.17 -9.14
C ILE A 209 19.76 3.42 -9.78
N ILE A 210 20.30 3.27 -10.98
CA ILE A 210 21.03 4.32 -11.69
C ILE A 210 20.19 4.78 -12.88
N ASP A 211 20.09 6.10 -13.02
CA ASP A 211 19.42 6.82 -14.11
C ASP A 211 18.03 6.27 -14.42
N ALA A 212 17.16 6.30 -13.40
CA ALA A 212 15.77 5.87 -13.48
C ALA A 212 15.56 4.40 -13.91
N GLY A 213 16.54 3.54 -13.65
CA GLY A 213 16.46 2.09 -13.89
C GLY A 213 17.15 1.64 -15.18
N GLU A 214 18.02 2.46 -15.75
CA GLU A 214 18.88 2.05 -16.87
C GLU A 214 19.96 1.05 -16.43
N GLU A 215 20.50 1.22 -15.23
CA GLU A 215 21.49 0.31 -14.64
C GLU A 215 21.14 -0.03 -13.18
N PHE A 216 21.40 -1.28 -12.80
CA PHE A 216 21.23 -1.78 -11.44
C PHE A 216 22.51 -2.44 -10.95
N ILE A 217 22.91 -2.12 -9.71
CA ILE A 217 24.04 -2.79 -9.03
C ILE A 217 23.50 -3.49 -7.80
N LEU A 218 23.59 -4.83 -7.76
CA LEU A 218 23.27 -5.63 -6.58
C LEU A 218 24.56 -6.14 -5.95
N HIS A 219 24.81 -5.76 -4.70
CA HIS A 219 25.99 -6.14 -3.94
C HIS A 219 25.60 -6.87 -2.66
N ARG A 220 26.27 -8.02 -2.41
CA ARG A 220 26.04 -8.89 -1.24
C ARG A 220 24.55 -9.12 -0.98
N ASN A 221 23.87 -9.77 -1.94
CA ASN A 221 22.46 -10.12 -1.78
C ASN A 221 22.23 -10.87 -0.46
N GLU A 222 21.31 -10.36 0.36
CA GLU A 222 21.13 -10.79 1.75
C GLU A 222 19.78 -11.49 1.94
N GLY A 223 19.73 -12.73 1.46
CA GLY A 223 18.56 -13.59 1.54
C GLY A 223 17.48 -13.29 0.50
N TYR A 224 16.33 -13.94 0.71
CA TYR A 224 15.23 -13.97 -0.26
C TYR A 224 14.55 -12.61 -0.45
N LEU A 225 14.31 -11.86 0.63
CA LEU A 225 13.60 -10.59 0.53
C LEU A 225 14.42 -9.54 -0.24
N HIS A 226 15.74 -9.47 -0.03
CA HIS A 226 16.61 -8.55 -0.78
C HIS A 226 16.56 -8.86 -2.28
N ALA A 227 16.68 -10.13 -2.68
CA ALA A 227 16.56 -10.54 -4.08
C ALA A 227 15.19 -10.15 -4.69
N ARG A 228 14.11 -10.30 -3.93
CA ARG A 228 12.76 -9.91 -4.38
C ARG A 228 12.58 -8.41 -4.50
N ILE A 229 13.17 -7.62 -3.60
CA ILE A 229 13.19 -6.16 -3.70
C ILE A 229 13.94 -5.75 -4.96
N ALA A 230 15.12 -6.32 -5.22
CA ALA A 230 15.90 -6.04 -6.42
C ALA A 230 15.13 -6.40 -7.70
N TYR A 231 14.51 -7.59 -7.73
CA TYR A 231 13.67 -8.02 -8.84
C TYR A 231 12.47 -7.08 -9.08
N TRP A 232 11.78 -6.66 -8.02
CA TRP A 232 10.69 -5.70 -8.13
C TRP A 232 11.18 -4.34 -8.67
N LEU A 233 12.29 -3.81 -8.13
CA LEU A 233 12.88 -2.55 -8.59
C LEU A 233 13.19 -2.58 -10.09
N MET A 234 13.78 -3.66 -10.58
CA MET A 234 14.11 -3.88 -12.00
C MET A 234 12.89 -3.86 -12.94
N ASN A 235 11.70 -4.12 -12.42
CA ASN A 235 10.46 -4.15 -13.22
C ASN A 235 9.60 -2.89 -13.04
N THR A 236 10.03 -1.92 -12.23
CA THR A 236 9.24 -0.71 -11.96
C THR A 236 9.74 0.50 -12.74
N HIS A 237 8.82 1.31 -13.24
CA HIS A 237 9.16 2.61 -13.84
C HIS A 237 8.24 3.75 -13.37
N ILE A 238 8.69 4.99 -13.63
CA ILE A 238 8.04 6.25 -13.23
C ILE A 238 7.25 6.93 -14.35
N GLN A 239 7.24 6.35 -15.55
CA GLN A 239 6.54 6.96 -16.69
C GLN A 239 5.01 6.95 -16.47
N PRO A 240 4.32 8.06 -16.77
CA PRO A 240 2.86 8.13 -16.72
C PRO A 240 2.22 7.05 -17.62
N ARG A 241 1.21 6.37 -17.09
CA ARG A 241 0.51 5.28 -17.80
C ARG A 241 -0.88 5.03 -17.21
N SER A 242 -1.69 4.28 -17.96
CA SER A 242 -3.02 3.84 -17.53
C SER A 242 -3.10 2.32 -17.46
N ILE A 243 -3.55 1.79 -16.32
CA ILE A 243 -3.88 0.38 -16.17
C ILE A 243 -5.40 0.26 -16.13
N TYR A 244 -5.96 -0.51 -17.06
CA TYR A 244 -7.38 -0.74 -17.18
C TYR A 244 -7.71 -2.14 -16.67
N LEU A 245 -8.65 -2.25 -15.75
CA LEU A 245 -9.11 -3.52 -15.20
C LEU A 245 -10.60 -3.68 -15.51
N THR A 246 -11.00 -4.84 -15.98
CA THR A 246 -12.41 -5.19 -16.10
C THR A 246 -12.64 -6.67 -15.92
N ARG A 247 -13.80 -7.01 -15.35
CA ARG A 247 -14.29 -8.39 -15.43
C ARG A 247 -14.60 -8.73 -16.88
N HIS A 248 -14.67 -10.03 -17.16
CA HIS A 248 -15.42 -10.51 -18.32
C HIS A 248 -16.85 -9.95 -18.33
N GLY A 249 -17.47 -9.91 -19.52
CA GLY A 249 -18.91 -9.69 -19.63
C GLY A 249 -19.70 -10.73 -18.83
N GLU A 250 -20.96 -10.43 -18.51
CA GLU A 250 -21.84 -11.35 -17.79
C GLU A 250 -21.84 -12.74 -18.44
N SER A 251 -21.68 -13.77 -17.61
CA SER A 251 -21.65 -15.18 -18.02
C SER A 251 -22.90 -15.93 -17.56
N GLU A 252 -23.20 -17.06 -18.20
CA GLU A 252 -24.35 -17.90 -17.82
C GLU A 252 -24.30 -18.30 -16.34
N TYR A 253 -23.11 -18.61 -15.80
CA TYR A 253 -22.95 -18.91 -14.37
C TYR A 253 -23.17 -17.70 -13.47
N ASN A 254 -22.95 -16.47 -13.95
CA ASN A 254 -23.33 -15.29 -13.17
C ASN A 254 -24.84 -15.22 -12.98
N VAL A 255 -25.61 -15.41 -14.06
CA VAL A 255 -27.09 -15.38 -14.03
C VAL A 255 -27.63 -16.49 -13.14
N LEU A 256 -27.02 -17.68 -13.19
CA LEU A 256 -27.39 -18.82 -12.35
C LEU A 256 -26.88 -18.73 -10.90
N GLY A 257 -26.11 -17.70 -10.54
CA GLY A 257 -25.53 -17.55 -9.20
C GLY A 257 -24.45 -18.59 -8.85
N ARG A 258 -23.85 -19.24 -9.84
CA ARG A 258 -22.81 -20.27 -9.68
C ARG A 258 -21.41 -19.63 -9.66
N ILE A 259 -20.53 -20.14 -8.80
CA ILE A 259 -19.12 -19.72 -8.73
C ILE A 259 -18.23 -20.61 -9.60
N GLY A 260 -17.04 -20.12 -9.98
CA GLY A 260 -16.08 -20.92 -10.73
C GLY A 260 -16.50 -21.23 -12.18
N GLY A 261 -16.13 -22.42 -12.66
CA GLY A 261 -16.46 -23.01 -13.95
C GLY A 261 -15.87 -22.27 -15.15
N ASP A 262 -16.28 -22.69 -16.35
CA ASP A 262 -15.87 -22.11 -17.64
C ASP A 262 -17.07 -21.82 -18.57
N SER A 263 -18.11 -21.18 -18.02
CA SER A 263 -19.34 -20.88 -18.76
C SER A 263 -19.15 -19.84 -19.88
N GLU A 264 -20.04 -19.88 -20.88
CA GLU A 264 -20.13 -18.89 -21.95
C GLU A 264 -20.63 -17.52 -21.44
N LEU A 265 -20.47 -16.49 -22.29
CA LEU A 265 -21.08 -15.17 -22.09
C LEU A 265 -22.58 -15.20 -22.39
N THR A 266 -23.36 -14.38 -21.68
CA THR A 266 -24.77 -14.11 -22.00
C THR A 266 -24.88 -13.17 -23.22
N SER A 267 -26.11 -12.88 -23.67
CA SER A 267 -26.37 -11.83 -24.67
C SER A 267 -25.88 -10.46 -24.19
N ASN A 268 -26.14 -10.12 -22.92
CA ASN A 268 -25.66 -8.90 -22.28
C ASN A 268 -24.13 -8.88 -22.20
N GLY A 269 -23.49 -9.99 -21.80
CA GLY A 269 -22.03 -10.09 -21.80
C GLY A 269 -21.40 -9.86 -23.18
N ARG A 270 -22.03 -10.37 -24.25
CA ARG A 270 -21.59 -10.10 -25.64
C ARG A 270 -21.84 -8.66 -26.08
N GLN A 271 -22.89 -8.01 -25.59
CA GLN A 271 -23.13 -6.59 -25.83
C GLN A 271 -22.07 -5.73 -25.14
N TYR A 272 -21.77 -6.02 -23.87
CA TYR A 272 -20.70 -5.36 -23.13
C TYR A 272 -19.35 -5.48 -23.84
N ALA A 273 -18.97 -6.68 -24.30
CA ALA A 273 -17.73 -6.90 -25.04
C ALA A 273 -17.59 -5.99 -26.28
N ARG A 274 -18.69 -5.74 -27.00
CA ARG A 274 -18.72 -4.81 -28.14
C ARG A 274 -18.51 -3.36 -27.71
N LEU A 275 -19.24 -2.91 -26.68
CA LEU A 275 -19.12 -1.54 -26.20
C LEU A 275 -17.74 -1.25 -25.60
N LEU A 276 -17.14 -2.22 -24.92
CA LEU A 276 -15.77 -2.12 -24.40
C LEU A 276 -14.76 -1.91 -25.55
N ALA A 277 -14.88 -2.69 -26.63
CA ALA A 277 -14.03 -2.52 -27.81
C ALA A 277 -14.24 -1.15 -28.47
N ASP A 278 -15.49 -0.70 -28.59
CA ASP A 278 -15.82 0.63 -29.13
C ASP A 278 -15.26 1.76 -28.25
N TYR A 279 -15.27 1.59 -26.92
CA TYR A 279 -14.67 2.55 -26.00
C TYR A 279 -13.18 2.73 -26.27
N PHE A 280 -12.41 1.64 -26.37
CA PHE A 280 -10.98 1.73 -26.66
C PHE A 280 -10.71 2.29 -28.06
N LYS A 281 -11.49 1.89 -29.07
CA LYS A 281 -11.39 2.44 -30.44
C LYS A 281 -11.63 3.96 -30.50
N LYS A 282 -12.56 4.48 -29.69
CA LYS A 282 -12.89 5.92 -29.66
C LYS A 282 -11.91 6.74 -28.83
N ASN A 283 -11.48 6.22 -27.69
CA ASN A 283 -10.74 6.99 -26.68
C ASN A 283 -9.22 6.79 -26.72
N VAL A 284 -8.73 5.74 -27.38
CA VAL A 284 -7.30 5.44 -27.50
C VAL A 284 -6.91 5.53 -28.98
N LYS A 285 -6.49 6.73 -29.39
CA LYS A 285 -6.51 7.17 -30.80
C LYS A 285 -5.34 6.73 -31.70
N ASN A 286 -4.38 5.92 -31.24
CA ASN A 286 -3.24 5.47 -32.07
C ASN A 286 -2.83 4.02 -31.78
N ASP A 287 -2.36 3.27 -32.80
CA ASP A 287 -1.84 1.89 -32.63
C ASP A 287 -0.69 1.80 -31.61
N LYS A 288 0.18 2.81 -31.56
CA LYS A 288 1.25 2.94 -30.55
C LYS A 288 0.74 3.22 -29.12
N SER A 289 -0.54 3.56 -28.97
CA SER A 289 -1.21 3.82 -27.69
C SER A 289 -2.22 2.74 -27.30
N SER A 290 -2.47 1.76 -28.17
CA SER A 290 -3.38 0.66 -27.83
C SER A 290 -2.82 -0.10 -26.63
N PRO A 291 -3.62 -0.32 -25.56
CA PRO A 291 -3.11 -1.01 -24.39
C PRO A 291 -2.78 -2.45 -24.75
N LYS A 292 -1.70 -2.97 -24.18
CA LYS A 292 -1.48 -4.42 -24.15
C LYS A 292 -2.67 -5.07 -23.45
N VAL A 293 -3.19 -6.18 -23.97
CA VAL A 293 -4.34 -6.87 -23.39
C VAL A 293 -3.93 -8.20 -22.78
N LEU A 294 -4.24 -8.36 -21.50
CA LEU A 294 -4.07 -9.59 -20.75
C LEU A 294 -5.43 -10.20 -20.44
N THR A 295 -5.61 -11.47 -20.80
CA THR A 295 -6.82 -12.24 -20.44
C THR A 295 -6.46 -13.43 -19.58
N SER A 296 -7.43 -13.94 -18.84
CA SER A 296 -7.35 -15.31 -18.33
C SER A 296 -7.42 -16.34 -19.47
N MET A 297 -7.36 -17.62 -19.12
CA MET A 297 -7.59 -18.70 -20.08
C MET A 297 -9.05 -19.15 -20.16
N LEU A 298 -9.93 -18.60 -19.32
CA LEU A 298 -11.35 -18.95 -19.29
C LEU A 298 -12.12 -18.26 -20.41
N LYS A 299 -13.05 -18.98 -21.03
CA LYS A 299 -13.81 -18.59 -22.22
C LYS A 299 -14.43 -17.20 -22.10
N ARG A 300 -15.07 -16.91 -20.96
CA ARG A 300 -15.72 -15.61 -20.71
C ARG A 300 -14.75 -14.42 -20.81
N SER A 301 -13.52 -14.54 -20.32
CA SER A 301 -12.50 -13.49 -20.47
C SER A 301 -12.05 -13.37 -21.94
N LEU A 302 -11.77 -14.52 -22.58
CA LEU A 302 -11.35 -14.57 -23.98
C LEU A 302 -12.40 -13.98 -24.94
N HIS A 303 -13.67 -14.35 -24.77
CA HIS A 303 -14.78 -13.89 -25.60
C HIS A 303 -15.07 -12.40 -25.39
N THR A 304 -14.81 -11.87 -24.18
CA THR A 304 -14.93 -10.43 -23.91
C THR A 304 -13.86 -9.65 -24.68
N ALA A 305 -12.62 -10.17 -24.71
CA ALA A 305 -11.53 -9.52 -25.41
C ALA A 305 -11.55 -9.70 -26.94
N ALA A 306 -12.26 -10.72 -27.44
CA ALA A 306 -12.27 -11.10 -28.86
C ALA A 306 -12.71 -9.97 -29.81
N LYS A 307 -13.51 -9.00 -29.34
CA LYS A 307 -14.00 -7.88 -30.16
C LYS A 307 -13.02 -6.71 -30.27
N MET A 308 -11.90 -6.73 -29.55
CA MET A 308 -10.90 -5.67 -29.59
C MET A 308 -9.93 -5.75 -30.79
N ASN A 309 -10.08 -6.75 -31.68
CA ASN A 309 -9.26 -6.93 -32.89
C ASN A 309 -7.74 -6.84 -32.64
N LEU A 310 -7.31 -7.48 -31.56
CA LEU A 310 -5.95 -7.35 -31.03
C LEU A 310 -4.96 -8.16 -31.88
N SER A 311 -3.79 -7.58 -32.13
CA SER A 311 -2.70 -8.34 -32.74
C SER A 311 -2.20 -9.43 -31.78
N PRO A 312 -1.67 -10.56 -32.28
CA PRO A 312 -1.07 -11.60 -31.42
C PRO A 312 0.08 -11.10 -30.54
N HIS A 313 0.70 -9.96 -30.89
CA HIS A 313 1.75 -9.33 -30.10
C HIS A 313 1.21 -8.53 -28.91
N THR A 314 -0.03 -8.04 -28.99
CA THR A 314 -0.68 -7.21 -27.96
C THR A 314 -1.60 -8.01 -27.04
N HIS A 315 -2.14 -9.15 -27.49
CA HIS A 315 -2.95 -10.05 -26.66
C HIS A 315 -2.13 -11.19 -26.05
N ARG A 316 -2.21 -11.36 -24.73
CA ARG A 316 -1.62 -12.49 -24.00
C ARG A 316 -2.66 -13.19 -23.13
N LYS A 317 -2.70 -14.52 -23.19
CA LYS A 317 -3.57 -15.39 -22.38
C LYS A 317 -2.76 -15.98 -21.24
N TRP A 318 -3.09 -15.64 -20.00
CA TRP A 318 -2.30 -16.01 -18.83
C TRP A 318 -3.13 -16.86 -17.87
N LYS A 319 -2.68 -18.09 -17.59
CA LYS A 319 -3.33 -18.97 -16.61
C LYS A 319 -3.36 -18.35 -15.21
N LEU A 320 -2.34 -17.54 -14.87
CA LEU A 320 -2.25 -16.78 -13.62
C LEU A 320 -3.39 -15.76 -13.45
N LEU A 321 -4.15 -15.43 -14.50
CA LEU A 321 -5.31 -14.55 -14.44
C LEU A 321 -6.65 -15.30 -14.32
N ASN A 322 -6.66 -16.63 -14.23
CA ASN A 322 -7.90 -17.41 -14.00
C ASN A 322 -8.53 -17.02 -12.65
N GLU A 323 -9.86 -17.16 -12.55
CA GLU A 323 -10.58 -16.89 -11.30
C GLU A 323 -10.03 -17.75 -10.15
N ILE A 324 -10.28 -17.31 -8.92
CA ILE A 324 -9.99 -18.12 -7.72
C ILE A 324 -10.61 -19.51 -7.86
N ASP A 325 -9.80 -20.56 -7.66
CA ASP A 325 -10.26 -21.94 -7.70
C ASP A 325 -11.08 -22.26 -6.45
N ALA A 326 -12.37 -22.59 -6.62
CA ALA A 326 -13.26 -22.95 -5.53
C ALA A 326 -13.18 -24.44 -5.13
N GLY A 327 -12.31 -25.23 -5.76
CA GLY A 327 -12.09 -26.65 -5.45
C GLY A 327 -13.38 -27.46 -5.52
N ILE A 328 -13.72 -28.15 -4.43
CA ILE A 328 -14.97 -28.93 -4.33
C ILE A 328 -16.25 -28.08 -4.46
N CYS A 329 -16.14 -26.75 -4.37
CA CYS A 329 -17.26 -25.81 -4.50
C CYS A 329 -17.39 -25.19 -5.90
N GLU A 330 -16.59 -25.62 -6.87
CA GLU A 330 -16.73 -25.19 -8.27
C GLU A 330 -18.14 -25.49 -8.81
N GLU A 331 -18.66 -24.56 -9.60
CA GLU A 331 -19.97 -24.64 -10.28
C GLU A 331 -21.21 -24.69 -9.37
N LEU A 332 -21.06 -24.51 -8.06
CA LEU A 332 -22.16 -24.45 -7.09
C LEU A 332 -22.64 -23.02 -6.85
N THR A 333 -23.89 -22.85 -6.44
CA THR A 333 -24.37 -21.59 -5.83
C THR A 333 -23.95 -21.50 -4.37
N TYR A 334 -23.95 -20.30 -3.79
CA TYR A 334 -23.67 -20.14 -2.37
C TYR A 334 -24.69 -20.85 -1.46
N GLU A 335 -25.95 -20.95 -1.88
CA GLU A 335 -26.99 -21.71 -1.18
C GLU A 335 -26.67 -23.20 -1.19
N GLN A 336 -26.24 -23.73 -2.34
CA GLN A 336 -25.83 -25.13 -2.45
C GLN A 336 -24.60 -25.43 -1.58
N ILE A 337 -23.61 -24.52 -1.55
CA ILE A 337 -22.44 -24.66 -0.67
C ILE A 337 -22.87 -24.68 0.80
N LEU A 338 -23.78 -23.79 1.21
CA LEU A 338 -24.29 -23.78 2.58
C LEU A 338 -25.02 -25.08 2.95
N GLN A 339 -25.77 -25.66 2.01
CA GLN A 339 -26.52 -26.90 2.23
C GLN A 339 -25.60 -28.15 2.23
N GLN A 340 -24.64 -28.22 1.32
CA GLN A 340 -23.77 -29.38 1.12
C GLN A 340 -22.52 -29.36 2.02
N PHE A 341 -21.95 -28.18 2.27
CA PHE A 341 -20.70 -27.97 3.00
C PHE A 341 -20.82 -26.77 3.99
N PRO A 342 -21.69 -26.86 5.01
CA PRO A 342 -21.97 -25.75 5.94
C PRO A 342 -20.72 -25.27 6.70
N GLU A 343 -19.79 -26.17 7.02
CA GLU A 343 -18.51 -25.86 7.66
C GLU A 343 -17.59 -25.04 6.74
N VAL A 344 -17.52 -25.39 5.45
CA VAL A 344 -16.79 -24.60 4.43
C VAL A 344 -17.37 -23.20 4.32
N TYR A 345 -18.70 -23.08 4.26
CA TYR A 345 -19.37 -21.77 4.21
C TYR A 345 -19.03 -20.89 5.42
N ARG A 346 -19.10 -21.46 6.64
CA ARG A 346 -18.81 -20.75 7.90
C ARG A 346 -17.34 -20.36 7.99
N ALA A 347 -16.42 -21.26 7.69
CA ALA A 347 -14.98 -20.99 7.73
C ALA A 347 -14.61 -19.84 6.80
N ARG A 348 -15.12 -19.86 5.56
CA ARG A 348 -14.91 -18.76 4.60
C ARG A 348 -15.50 -17.43 5.06
N ARG A 349 -16.65 -17.46 5.73
CA ARG A 349 -17.28 -16.24 6.27
C ARG A 349 -16.42 -15.61 7.36
N ASN A 350 -15.80 -16.43 8.22
CA ASN A 350 -15.02 -15.99 9.37
C ASN A 350 -13.66 -15.41 8.97
N ASP A 351 -12.96 -16.02 8.01
CA ASP A 351 -11.69 -15.51 7.49
C ASP A 351 -11.65 -15.60 5.96
N LYS A 352 -12.28 -14.62 5.28
CA LYS A 352 -12.36 -14.64 3.81
C LYS A 352 -11.00 -14.46 3.12
N LEU A 353 -10.03 -13.87 3.79
CA LEU A 353 -8.69 -13.62 3.24
C LEU A 353 -7.83 -14.89 3.31
N GLY A 354 -7.77 -15.53 4.48
CA GLY A 354 -6.95 -16.71 4.73
C GLY A 354 -7.63 -18.05 4.43
N PHE A 355 -8.96 -18.10 4.35
CA PHE A 355 -9.68 -19.32 4.00
C PHE A 355 -9.29 -19.84 2.62
N ARG A 356 -8.88 -21.11 2.56
CA ARG A 356 -8.62 -21.86 1.34
C ARG A 356 -9.74 -22.87 1.11
N TYR A 357 -10.34 -22.87 -0.07
CA TYR A 357 -11.30 -23.91 -0.44
C TYR A 357 -10.64 -25.31 -0.44
N PRO A 358 -11.34 -26.38 0.00
CA PRO A 358 -10.80 -27.73 -0.10
C PRO A 358 -10.53 -28.09 -1.57
N GLY A 359 -9.28 -28.41 -1.89
CA GLY A 359 -8.84 -28.66 -3.27
C GLY A 359 -8.75 -27.42 -4.16
N GLY A 360 -8.82 -26.21 -3.59
CA GLY A 360 -8.78 -24.95 -4.33
C GLY A 360 -7.85 -23.90 -3.67
N GLU A 361 -8.20 -22.63 -3.84
CA GLU A 361 -7.37 -21.48 -3.48
C GLU A 361 -7.98 -20.63 -2.35
N SER A 362 -7.11 -19.89 -1.66
CA SER A 362 -7.42 -18.72 -0.84
C SER A 362 -7.09 -17.42 -1.57
N TYR A 363 -7.50 -16.26 -1.04
CA TYR A 363 -7.02 -14.98 -1.58
C TYR A 363 -5.50 -14.83 -1.45
N ARG A 364 -4.86 -15.42 -0.44
CA ARG A 364 -3.39 -15.43 -0.29
C ARG A 364 -2.70 -16.25 -1.38
N ASP A 365 -3.32 -17.34 -1.83
CA ASP A 365 -2.81 -18.11 -2.97
C ASP A 365 -2.92 -17.31 -4.26
N VAL A 366 -4.04 -16.63 -4.46
CA VAL A 366 -4.26 -15.73 -5.59
C VAL A 366 -3.21 -14.62 -5.62
N ILE A 367 -2.92 -13.97 -4.48
CA ILE A 367 -1.85 -12.97 -4.36
C ILE A 367 -0.50 -13.56 -4.82
N THR A 368 -0.13 -14.72 -4.27
CA THR A 368 1.14 -15.39 -4.58
C THR A 368 1.28 -15.65 -6.08
N ARG A 369 0.26 -16.21 -6.73
CA ARG A 369 0.34 -16.47 -8.18
C ARG A 369 0.20 -15.23 -9.06
N LEU A 370 -0.33 -14.13 -8.53
CA LEU A 370 -0.45 -12.86 -9.25
C LEU A 370 0.81 -12.01 -9.19
N GLU A 371 1.79 -12.34 -8.36
CA GLU A 371 3.04 -11.57 -8.29
C GLU A 371 3.71 -11.38 -9.67
N PRO A 372 3.87 -12.42 -10.54
CA PRO A 372 4.39 -12.22 -11.89
C PRO A 372 3.50 -11.31 -12.77
N VAL A 373 2.19 -11.28 -12.52
CA VAL A 373 1.25 -10.36 -13.18
C VAL A 373 1.55 -8.93 -12.74
N ILE A 374 1.72 -8.70 -11.44
CA ILE A 374 2.07 -7.38 -10.91
C ILE A 374 3.38 -6.88 -11.51
N MET A 375 4.41 -7.73 -11.62
CA MET A 375 5.67 -7.34 -12.26
C MET A 375 5.47 -6.89 -13.71
N GLU A 376 4.63 -7.62 -14.47
CA GLU A 376 4.34 -7.25 -15.86
C GLU A 376 3.53 -5.95 -15.96
N LEU A 377 2.60 -5.70 -15.05
CA LEU A 377 1.85 -4.45 -14.97
C LEU A 377 2.73 -3.27 -14.52
N GLU A 378 3.74 -3.54 -13.70
CA GLU A 378 4.71 -2.56 -13.27
C GLU A 378 5.68 -2.14 -14.37
N ARG A 379 6.00 -3.08 -15.27
CA ARG A 379 6.94 -2.92 -16.39
C ARG A 379 6.30 -2.36 -17.66
N SER A 380 5.01 -2.60 -17.83
CA SER A 380 4.28 -2.19 -19.03
C SER A 380 3.76 -0.76 -18.93
N ASN A 381 3.59 -0.10 -20.08
CA ASN A 381 2.85 1.16 -20.19
C ASN A 381 1.34 0.91 -20.05
N ASP A 382 0.55 1.27 -21.06
CA ASP A 382 -0.89 1.07 -21.01
C ASP A 382 -1.24 -0.42 -21.15
N VAL A 383 -2.01 -0.94 -20.18
CA VAL A 383 -2.43 -2.36 -20.14
C VAL A 383 -3.90 -2.46 -19.81
N LEU A 384 -4.61 -3.35 -20.48
CA LEU A 384 -5.96 -3.78 -20.14
C LEU A 384 -5.93 -5.23 -19.64
N VAL A 385 -6.45 -5.46 -18.44
CA VAL A 385 -6.64 -6.78 -17.85
C VAL A 385 -8.13 -7.12 -17.89
N VAL A 386 -8.49 -8.14 -18.66
CA VAL A 386 -9.84 -8.74 -18.66
C VAL A 386 -9.79 -10.02 -17.83
N SER A 387 -10.35 -10.00 -16.63
CA SER A 387 -10.24 -11.14 -15.70
C SER A 387 -11.53 -11.31 -14.90
N HIS A 388 -11.43 -11.60 -13.60
CA HIS A 388 -12.51 -12.08 -12.76
C HIS A 388 -12.57 -11.34 -11.44
N GLN A 389 -13.60 -11.64 -10.63
CA GLN A 389 -13.92 -10.82 -9.48
C GLN A 389 -12.84 -10.92 -8.39
N ALA A 390 -12.37 -12.11 -8.01
CA ALA A 390 -11.37 -12.24 -6.96
C ALA A 390 -10.00 -11.74 -7.43
N VAL A 391 -9.62 -12.06 -8.67
CA VAL A 391 -8.35 -11.62 -9.28
C VAL A 391 -8.24 -10.10 -9.35
N ILE A 392 -9.27 -9.41 -9.84
CA ILE A 392 -9.24 -7.95 -9.98
C ILE A 392 -9.22 -7.27 -8.60
N ARG A 393 -9.85 -7.85 -7.57
CA ARG A 393 -9.69 -7.35 -6.19
C ARG A 393 -8.23 -7.37 -5.76
N CYS A 394 -7.52 -8.47 -6.00
CA CYS A 394 -6.11 -8.59 -5.64
C CYS A 394 -5.24 -7.58 -6.39
N ILE A 395 -5.45 -7.41 -7.70
CA ILE A 395 -4.71 -6.43 -8.51
C ILE A 395 -5.03 -5.00 -8.07
N LEU A 396 -6.32 -4.68 -7.88
CA LEU A 396 -6.74 -3.36 -7.45
C LEU A 396 -6.15 -3.00 -6.09
N ALA A 397 -6.20 -3.92 -5.12
CA ALA A 397 -5.60 -3.74 -3.80
C ALA A 397 -4.08 -3.60 -3.82
N TYR A 398 -3.37 -4.05 -4.86
CA TYR A 398 -1.95 -3.72 -5.03
C TYR A 398 -1.74 -2.26 -5.42
N PHE A 399 -2.59 -1.70 -6.28
CA PHE A 399 -2.44 -0.32 -6.76
C PHE A 399 -3.07 0.72 -5.83
N THR A 400 -4.13 0.35 -5.12
CA THR A 400 -4.81 1.19 -4.12
C THR A 400 -4.26 0.85 -2.74
N ASP A 401 -3.80 1.84 -1.97
CA ASP A 401 -3.15 1.69 -0.66
C ASP A 401 -4.14 1.27 0.48
N GLY A 402 -4.96 0.26 0.21
CA GLY A 402 -5.98 -0.25 1.13
C GLY A 402 -5.45 -1.36 2.02
N ARG A 403 -6.11 -1.58 3.15
CA ARG A 403 -5.79 -2.73 4.04
C ARG A 403 -6.08 -4.03 3.30
N ILE A 404 -5.13 -4.97 3.35
CA ILE A 404 -5.28 -6.27 2.68
C ILE A 404 -6.47 -7.06 3.21
N ALA A 405 -6.81 -6.91 4.50
CA ALA A 405 -8.01 -7.51 5.09
C ALA A 405 -9.32 -7.07 4.41
N ASP A 406 -9.35 -5.89 3.79
CA ASP A 406 -10.52 -5.37 3.07
C ASP A 406 -10.58 -5.87 1.60
N MET A 407 -9.46 -6.39 1.06
CA MET A 407 -9.34 -6.82 -0.35
C MET A 407 -10.45 -7.79 -0.80
N PRO A 408 -10.82 -8.85 -0.05
CA PRO A 408 -11.87 -9.81 -0.48
C PRO A 408 -13.28 -9.20 -0.59
N PHE A 409 -13.44 -7.95 -0.17
CA PHE A 409 -14.70 -7.22 -0.11
C PHE A 409 -14.72 -5.98 -1.00
N ILE A 410 -13.68 -5.72 -1.79
CA ILE A 410 -13.72 -4.61 -2.76
C ILE A 410 -14.81 -4.92 -3.80
N GLU A 411 -15.60 -3.91 -4.15
CA GLU A 411 -16.67 -4.05 -5.14
C GLU A 411 -16.09 -3.93 -6.56
N ILE A 412 -16.29 -4.97 -7.36
CA ILE A 412 -15.88 -5.04 -8.77
C ILE A 412 -17.14 -5.40 -9.58
N PRO A 413 -17.97 -4.42 -9.97
CA PRO A 413 -19.19 -4.66 -10.72
C PRO A 413 -18.93 -5.31 -12.09
N LEU A 414 -19.91 -6.05 -12.61
CA LEU A 414 -19.91 -6.42 -14.03
C LEU A 414 -20.06 -5.16 -14.90
N HIS A 415 -19.64 -5.28 -16.16
CA HIS A 415 -19.82 -4.27 -17.19
C HIS A 415 -19.29 -2.87 -16.82
N THR A 416 -18.23 -2.83 -16.01
CA THR A 416 -17.59 -1.59 -15.56
C THR A 416 -16.09 -1.70 -15.79
N LEU A 417 -15.53 -0.72 -16.50
CA LEU A 417 -14.09 -0.56 -16.68
C LEU A 417 -13.53 0.29 -15.55
N ILE A 418 -12.51 -0.23 -14.86
CA ILE A 418 -11.78 0.49 -13.82
C ILE A 418 -10.49 1.00 -14.45
N LYS A 419 -10.29 2.31 -14.48
CA LYS A 419 -9.05 2.93 -14.95
C LYS A 419 -8.23 3.39 -13.75
N LEU A 420 -6.99 2.90 -13.71
CA LEU A 420 -5.97 3.25 -12.74
C LEU A 420 -4.94 4.17 -13.38
N THR A 421 -4.59 5.26 -12.70
CA THR A 421 -3.49 6.15 -13.10
C THR A 421 -2.51 6.28 -11.92
N PRO A 422 -1.45 5.44 -11.88
CA PRO A 422 -0.46 5.49 -10.83
C PRO A 422 0.29 6.83 -10.82
N SER A 423 0.53 7.39 -9.64
CA SER A 423 1.26 8.63 -9.46
C SER A 423 2.23 8.54 -8.29
N ALA A 424 3.01 9.60 -8.05
CA ALA A 424 3.94 9.64 -6.93
C ALA A 424 3.25 9.62 -5.54
N GLN A 425 1.97 9.98 -5.49
CA GLN A 425 1.20 10.13 -4.25
C GLN A 425 0.19 8.99 -4.02
N GLY A 426 0.08 8.04 -4.96
CA GLY A 426 -0.89 6.97 -4.88
C GLY A 426 -1.31 6.48 -6.26
N CYS A 427 -2.61 6.22 -6.41
CA CYS A 427 -3.19 5.81 -7.68
C CYS A 427 -4.60 6.36 -7.80
N ASP A 428 -4.86 7.15 -8.84
CA ASP A 428 -6.20 7.62 -9.14
C ASP A 428 -7.01 6.47 -9.74
N VAL A 429 -8.25 6.33 -9.28
CA VAL A 429 -9.17 5.26 -9.70
C VAL A 429 -10.44 5.90 -10.25
N SER A 430 -10.80 5.56 -11.49
CA SER A 430 -12.08 5.95 -12.08
C SER A 430 -12.84 4.73 -12.58
N TYR A 431 -14.17 4.77 -12.43
CA TYR A 431 -15.08 3.71 -12.82
C TYR A 431 -15.92 4.19 -13.99
N ILE A 432 -15.93 3.42 -15.08
CA ILE A 432 -16.66 3.72 -16.30
C ILE A 432 -17.65 2.56 -16.52
N SER A 433 -18.90 2.78 -16.10
CA SER A 433 -19.98 1.81 -16.28
C SER A 433 -20.57 1.92 -17.68
N PHE A 434 -20.87 0.76 -18.26
CA PHE A 434 -21.50 0.66 -19.57
C PHE A 434 -22.99 0.39 -19.41
N ASP A 435 -23.80 1.00 -20.26
CA ASP A 435 -25.26 0.86 -20.25
C ASP A 435 -25.70 -0.51 -20.81
N VAL A 436 -25.40 -1.56 -20.04
CA VAL A 436 -25.75 -2.95 -20.31
C VAL A 436 -26.08 -3.61 -18.97
N PRO A 437 -27.32 -4.08 -18.76
CA PRO A 437 -27.72 -4.74 -17.52
C PRO A 437 -26.81 -5.93 -17.18
N ALA A 438 -26.58 -6.14 -15.89
CA ALA A 438 -25.90 -7.31 -15.36
C ALA A 438 -26.39 -7.65 -13.96
N VAL A 439 -26.37 -8.94 -13.62
CA VAL A 439 -26.61 -9.39 -12.24
C VAL A 439 -25.54 -8.88 -11.27
N ASN A 440 -25.92 -8.70 -10.01
CA ASN A 440 -24.97 -8.36 -8.95
C ASN A 440 -24.41 -9.64 -8.31
N THR A 441 -23.08 -9.80 -8.37
CA THR A 441 -22.35 -10.94 -7.78
C THR A 441 -21.55 -10.57 -6.53
N HIS A 442 -21.75 -9.35 -6.02
CA HIS A 442 -21.07 -8.86 -4.83
C HIS A 442 -21.79 -9.33 -3.55
N HIS A 443 -21.05 -10.03 -2.70
CA HIS A 443 -21.50 -10.41 -1.37
C HIS A 443 -20.57 -9.85 -0.29
N ASP A 444 -21.08 -8.88 0.49
CA ASP A 444 -20.44 -8.40 1.70
C ASP A 444 -21.07 -9.05 2.93
N SER A 445 -20.38 -10.06 3.48
CA SER A 445 -20.81 -10.76 4.69
C SER A 445 -20.75 -9.90 5.95
N ARG A 446 -20.05 -8.75 5.92
CA ARG A 446 -19.94 -7.81 7.05
C ARG A 446 -21.22 -6.98 7.21
N LYS A 447 -21.90 -6.64 6.11
CA LYS A 447 -23.12 -5.82 6.14
C LYS A 447 -24.33 -6.52 6.78
N LYS A 448 -24.32 -7.85 6.92
CA LYS A 448 -25.39 -8.59 7.61
C LYS A 448 -25.34 -8.50 9.15
N LEU A 449 -24.29 -7.91 9.75
CA LEU A 449 -24.20 -7.71 11.21
C LEU A 449 -25.14 -6.62 11.77
N VAL A 450 -25.79 -5.82 10.92
CA VAL A 450 -26.63 -4.69 11.38
C VAL A 450 -28.11 -5.07 11.58
N CYS A 451 -28.57 -6.23 11.08
CA CYS A 451 -30.01 -6.57 11.09
C CYS A 451 -30.33 -8.00 11.58
N VAL A 452 -29.76 -8.42 12.72
CA VAL A 452 -30.19 -9.66 13.42
C VAL A 452 -30.45 -9.37 14.90
N SER A 453 -31.18 -8.29 15.20
CA SER A 453 -31.76 -8.04 16.52
C SER A 453 -33.28 -7.97 16.51
N SER A 454 -33.94 -8.25 15.37
CA SER A 454 -35.40 -8.10 15.24
C SER A 454 -36.16 -9.35 14.80
N LEU A 455 -35.53 -10.53 14.80
CA LEU A 455 -36.18 -11.79 14.37
C LEU A 455 -35.77 -12.99 15.24
N THR A 456 -35.99 -12.90 16.55
CA THR A 456 -36.25 -14.08 17.39
C THR A 456 -37.15 -13.65 18.54
N GLY A 457 -38.46 -13.92 18.43
CA GLY A 457 -39.36 -13.92 19.59
C GLY A 457 -39.05 -15.13 20.46
N VAL A 458 -37.92 -15.10 21.16
CA VAL A 458 -37.50 -16.12 22.12
C VAL A 458 -37.24 -15.43 23.45
N ASP A 459 -37.95 -15.93 24.47
CA ASP A 459 -37.93 -15.52 25.87
C ASP A 459 -36.48 -15.37 26.41
N PRO A 460 -36.10 -14.23 27.03
CA PRO A 460 -34.75 -14.01 27.56
C PRO A 460 -34.37 -14.89 28.76
N SER A 461 -35.24 -15.77 29.27
CA SER A 461 -34.97 -16.55 30.49
C SER A 461 -34.19 -17.85 30.29
N LEU A 462 -33.77 -18.20 29.06
CA LEU A 462 -33.11 -19.49 28.75
C LEU A 462 -31.80 -19.31 27.96
N ASN A 463 -30.79 -18.70 28.59
CA ASN A 463 -29.39 -18.96 28.27
C ASN A 463 -28.48 -18.43 29.39
N LYS A 464 -28.36 -19.20 30.46
CA LYS A 464 -27.15 -19.18 31.30
C LYS A 464 -26.21 -20.22 30.68
N ASP A 465 -24.94 -19.89 30.53
CA ASP A 465 -23.83 -20.74 30.04
C ASP A 465 -23.25 -20.43 28.65
N ILE A 466 -23.07 -19.15 28.31
CA ILE A 466 -22.04 -18.73 27.35
C ILE A 466 -21.19 -17.63 28.01
N PRO A 467 -19.90 -17.87 28.31
CA PRO A 467 -19.04 -16.80 28.81
C PRO A 467 -18.73 -15.79 27.69
N PRO A 468 -18.74 -14.48 27.96
CA PRO A 468 -18.35 -13.47 26.98
C PRO A 468 -16.86 -13.58 26.67
N ILE A 469 -16.52 -13.60 25.38
CA ILE A 469 -15.14 -13.44 24.92
C ILE A 469 -14.81 -11.94 25.02
N ASP A 470 -13.99 -11.63 26.01
CA ASP A 470 -13.49 -10.30 26.31
C ASP A 470 -12.37 -9.93 25.30
N TYR A 471 -12.63 -8.97 24.41
CA TYR A 471 -11.58 -8.36 23.60
C TYR A 471 -10.96 -7.22 24.40
N LEU A 472 -9.80 -7.50 25.00
CA LEU A 472 -8.94 -6.54 25.67
C LEU A 472 -8.60 -5.34 24.75
N GLY A 473 -9.03 -4.16 25.18
CA GLY A 473 -8.19 -2.96 25.30
C GLY A 473 -7.73 -2.25 24.02
N VAL A 474 -8.61 -1.42 23.44
CA VAL A 474 -8.19 -0.23 22.66
C VAL A 474 -9.06 0.94 23.11
N PRO A 475 -8.50 2.09 23.55
CA PRO A 475 -9.31 3.22 24.01
C PRO A 475 -10.13 3.80 22.85
N GLN A 476 -11.45 3.84 23.03
CA GLN A 476 -12.38 4.47 22.09
C GLN A 476 -12.19 5.99 22.11
N ILE A 477 -11.69 6.55 21.01
CA ILE A 477 -11.84 7.99 20.73
C ILE A 477 -13.25 8.17 20.19
N VAL A 478 -14.11 8.80 20.99
CA VAL A 478 -15.47 9.19 20.59
C VAL A 478 -15.36 10.36 19.62
N VAL A 479 -15.58 10.10 18.33
CA VAL A 479 -15.84 11.15 17.32
C VAL A 479 -17.35 11.19 17.11
N THR A 480 -18.01 12.23 17.61
CA THR A 480 -19.42 12.51 17.34
C THR A 480 -19.62 12.88 15.86
N PRO A 481 -20.56 12.26 15.13
CA PRO A 481 -20.83 12.63 13.74
C PRO A 481 -21.55 13.98 13.67
N ALA A 482 -20.97 14.94 12.96
CA ALA A 482 -21.67 16.15 12.55
C ALA A 482 -22.74 15.80 11.49
N THR A 483 -23.96 16.27 11.71
CA THR A 483 -25.10 16.16 10.81
C THR A 483 -24.85 16.89 9.48
N PRO A 484 -25.24 16.33 8.32
CA PRO A 484 -25.13 17.00 7.03
C PRO A 484 -26.32 17.96 6.84
N ASP A 485 -26.05 19.26 6.83
CA ASP A 485 -27.06 20.27 6.55
C ASP A 485 -27.32 20.37 5.04
N LYS A 486 -28.60 20.22 4.68
CA LYS A 486 -29.11 20.43 3.33
C LYS A 486 -29.64 21.85 3.24
N ARG A 487 -29.07 22.68 2.37
CA ARG A 487 -29.81 23.58 1.47
C ARG A 487 -28.90 24.39 0.53
N CYS A 488 -29.25 24.35 -0.74
CA CYS A 488 -28.70 25.19 -1.80
C CYS A 488 -29.49 26.51 -1.95
N PHE A 489 -28.84 27.46 -2.63
CA PHE A 489 -29.35 28.59 -3.44
C PHE A 489 -29.90 29.87 -2.75
N ALA A 490 -29.09 30.93 -2.93
CA ALA A 490 -29.38 32.22 -3.57
C ALA A 490 -30.34 33.25 -2.94
N ASP A 491 -29.84 34.50 -2.99
CA ASP A 491 -30.51 35.80 -3.07
C ASP A 491 -31.31 36.34 -1.87
N HIS A 492 -30.70 37.29 -1.14
CA HIS A 492 -31.16 38.69 -1.06
C HIS A 492 -30.38 39.50 -0.01
N ILE A 493 -29.83 40.63 -0.46
CA ILE A 493 -29.33 41.75 0.37
C ILE A 493 -30.55 42.63 0.73
N PRO A 494 -30.66 43.14 1.97
CA PRO A 494 -30.54 44.60 2.11
C PRO A 494 -29.70 45.06 3.31
N LYS A 495 -29.10 46.23 3.07
CA LYS A 495 -28.31 47.11 3.92
C LYS A 495 -29.02 47.57 5.21
N CYS A 496 -28.23 47.76 6.27
CA CYS A 496 -28.25 48.89 7.25
C CYS A 496 -27.33 48.50 8.42
N ARG A 497 -26.60 49.36 9.14
CA ARG A 497 -26.12 50.74 9.02
C ARG A 497 -25.16 50.87 10.22
N ASP A 498 -24.05 51.57 10.02
CA ASP A 498 -23.18 52.24 10.99
C ASP A 498 -23.49 52.12 12.50
N ARG A 499 -22.45 51.77 13.27
CA ARG A 499 -21.91 52.65 14.34
C ARG A 499 -20.48 52.27 14.72
N SER A 500 -19.58 53.21 14.44
CA SER A 500 -18.37 53.58 15.21
C SER A 500 -18.60 53.48 16.73
N THR A 501 -17.64 53.16 17.61
CA THR A 501 -16.24 53.59 17.76
C THR A 501 -15.58 52.75 18.90
N PRO A 502 -14.25 52.82 19.10
CA PRO A 502 -13.45 51.88 19.89
C PRO A 502 -13.29 52.32 21.37
N PHE A 503 -12.93 51.39 22.25
CA PHE A 503 -12.31 51.72 23.53
C PHE A 503 -11.18 50.75 23.89
N GLU A 504 -10.03 51.35 24.15
CA GLU A 504 -8.77 50.80 24.61
C GLU A 504 -8.71 50.66 26.14
N THR A 505 -7.94 49.66 26.58
CA THR A 505 -7.02 49.61 27.73
C THR A 505 -7.51 49.44 29.18
N ASN A 506 -6.57 48.86 29.95
CA ASN A 506 -6.50 48.54 31.38
C ASN A 506 -7.13 47.18 31.75
N GLY A 507 -6.41 46.15 32.22
CA GLY A 507 -5.13 46.10 32.93
C GLY A 507 -5.41 45.81 34.40
N SER A 508 -5.34 44.52 34.82
CA SER A 508 -5.09 44.13 36.21
C SER A 508 -4.88 42.63 36.36
N ASN A 509 -3.72 42.31 36.92
CA ASN A 509 -3.28 41.14 37.68
C ASN A 509 -4.34 40.12 38.14
N GLY A 510 -3.97 38.85 38.01
CA GLY A 510 -4.60 37.73 38.71
C GLY A 510 -3.65 36.54 38.79
N GLU A 511 -2.67 36.60 39.71
CA GLU A 511 -2.05 35.41 40.29
C GLU A 511 -2.99 34.83 41.34
N LEU A 512 -3.22 33.51 41.30
CA LEU A 512 -3.67 32.76 42.48
C LEU A 512 -3.15 31.30 42.44
N ILE A 513 -2.19 31.12 43.33
CA ILE A 513 -1.59 29.93 43.97
C ILE A 513 -2.62 28.83 44.28
N ILE A 514 -2.28 27.54 44.06
CA ILE A 514 -2.60 26.40 44.97
C ILE A 514 -1.53 25.28 44.91
N ASN A 515 -0.76 25.19 46.00
CA ASN A 515 -0.24 24.03 46.78
C ASN A 515 0.51 22.84 46.17
N GLY A 516 1.74 22.66 46.67
CA GLY A 516 2.46 21.39 46.70
C GLY A 516 2.15 20.54 47.95
N ILE A 517 2.44 19.24 47.84
CA ILE A 517 2.70 18.31 48.94
C ILE A 517 3.95 17.50 48.56
N VAL A 518 4.74 17.22 49.59
CA VAL A 518 6.16 16.86 49.64
C VAL A 518 6.37 15.35 49.91
N ASP A 519 7.49 14.84 49.39
CA ASP A 519 8.33 13.68 49.76
C ASP A 519 7.82 12.25 49.91
N GLY A 520 8.60 11.33 49.32
CA GLY A 520 8.62 9.91 49.63
C GLY A 520 9.57 9.09 48.74
N THR A 521 10.86 9.04 49.08
CA THR A 521 11.84 8.01 48.65
C THR A 521 12.43 7.36 49.93
N PRO A 522 13.13 6.20 49.91
CA PRO A 522 13.21 5.05 48.99
C PRO A 522 13.06 3.70 49.80
N PRO A 523 13.53 2.48 49.39
CA PRO A 523 14.96 2.16 49.27
C PRO A 523 15.38 1.18 48.16
N LYS A 524 16.70 1.22 47.91
CA LYS A 524 17.58 0.37 47.12
C LYS A 524 17.40 -1.14 47.40
N ARG A 525 17.60 -1.98 46.37
CA ARG A 525 18.07 -3.36 46.55
C ARG A 525 19.26 -3.65 45.65
N ASN A 526 20.21 -4.35 46.26
CA ASN A 526 21.57 -4.60 45.80
C ASN A 526 21.64 -5.66 44.71
N ILE A 527 22.69 -5.48 43.93
CA ILE A 527 23.47 -6.46 43.18
C ILE A 527 23.82 -7.65 44.07
N VAL A 528 23.59 -8.86 43.56
CA VAL A 528 24.48 -10.03 43.69
C VAL A 528 24.56 -10.67 42.31
#